data_AF-A0A1W2H547-F1
#
_entry.id   AF-A0A1W2H547-F1
#
_cell.length_a   1.000
_cell.length_b   1.000
_cell.length_c   1.000
_cell.angle_alpha   90.00
_cell.angle_beta   90.00
_cell.angle_gamma   90.00
#
_symmetry.space_group_name_H-M   'P 1'
#
loop_
_entity.id
_entity.type
_entity.pdbx_description
1 polymer ?
#
loop_
_entity_poly.entity_id
_entity_poly.type
_entity_poly.pdbx_seq_one_letter_code
_entity_poly.pdbx_strand_id
1 'polypeptide(L)' 'MKVTAIIPDDLIAEAMELSKAETITETLKIALHTYIRSQKIKELGVMILSEPLEFKYTSQELRELNRK' A
#
# COMPACT_ATOMS: atom_id res chain seq x y z
N MET A 1 -17.90 14.81 -2.39
CA MET A 1 -18.30 14.97 -3.81
C MET A 1 -18.96 13.69 -4.27
N LYS A 2 -20.10 13.74 -4.97
CA LYS A 2 -20.78 12.56 -5.51
C LYS A 2 -20.33 12.37 -6.97
N VAL A 3 -19.98 11.14 -7.33
CA VAL A 3 -19.52 10.77 -8.69
C VAL A 3 -20.34 9.56 -9.13
N THR A 4 -20.69 9.50 -10.42
CA THR A 4 -21.37 8.34 -11.04
C THR A 4 -20.39 7.68 -12.00
N ALA A 5 -20.27 6.36 -11.93
CA ALA A 5 -19.42 5.55 -12.80
C ALA A 5 -20.18 4.31 -13.26
N ILE A 6 -19.86 3.80 -14.45
CA ILE A 6 -20.38 2.54 -14.97
C ILE A 6 -19.31 1.48 -14.72
N ILE A 7 -19.64 0.48 -13.91
CA ILE A 7 -18.72 -0.58 -13.49
C ILE A 7 -19.47 -1.91 -13.59
N PRO A 8 -18.84 -2.99 -14.09
CA PRO A 8 -19.44 -4.32 -14.10
C PRO A 8 -19.84 -4.80 -12.69
N ASP A 9 -21.03 -5.38 -12.58
CA ASP A 9 -21.59 -5.82 -11.29
C ASP A 9 -20.80 -6.99 -10.68
N ASP A 10 -20.29 -7.89 -11.53
CA ASP A 10 -19.45 -9.03 -11.13
C ASP A 10 -18.14 -8.56 -10.49
N LEU A 11 -17.51 -7.53 -11.08
CA LEU A 11 -16.30 -6.93 -10.54
C LEU A 11 -16.56 -6.26 -9.17
N ILE A 12 -17.70 -5.58 -9.01
CA ILE A 12 -18.08 -4.99 -7.72
C ILE A 12 -18.37 -6.08 -6.69
N ALA A 13 -19.06 -7.16 -7.07
CA ALA A 13 -19.37 -8.27 -6.18
C ALA A 13 -18.10 -8.96 -5.67
N GLU A 14 -17.14 -9.27 -6.56
CA GLU A 14 -15.86 -9.85 -6.18
C GLU A 14 -15.07 -8.92 -5.25
N ALA A 15 -15.01 -7.63 -5.59
CA ALA A 15 -14.32 -6.65 -4.76
C ALA A 15 -14.96 -6.54 -3.36
N MET A 16 -16.29 -6.58 -3.26
CA MET A 16 -17.02 -6.56 -1.99
C MET A 16 -16.73 -7.79 -1.13
N GLU A 17 -16.69 -8.98 -1.75
CA GLU A 17 -16.35 -10.24 -1.07
C GLU A 17 -14.92 -10.20 -0.50
N LEU A 18 -13.96 -9.76 -1.31
CA LEU A 18 -12.55 -9.65 -0.92
C LEU A 18 -12.34 -8.60 0.18
N SER A 19 -12.99 -7.44 0.07
CA SER A 19 -12.83 -6.35 1.04
C SER A 19 -13.66 -6.56 2.31
N LYS A 20 -14.62 -7.50 2.31
CA LYS A 20 -15.61 -7.72 3.38
C LYS A 20 -16.38 -6.46 3.75
N ALA A 21 -16.58 -5.57 2.79
CA ALA A 21 -17.22 -4.28 3.04
C ALA A 21 -18.72 -4.38 2.82
N GLU A 22 -19.48 -3.69 3.65
CA GLU A 22 -20.95 -3.75 3.61
C GLU A 22 -21.56 -2.98 2.44
N THR A 23 -20.78 -2.07 1.80
CA THR A 23 -21.29 -1.19 0.75
C THR A 23 -20.33 -1.06 -0.43
N ILE A 24 -20.89 -0.79 -1.62
CA ILE A 24 -20.13 -0.50 -2.85
C ILE A 24 -19.18 0.69 -2.64
N THR A 25 -19.66 1.75 -1.99
CA THR A 25 -18.86 2.95 -1.73
C THR A 25 -17.63 2.64 -0.89
N GLU A 26 -17.78 1.85 0.18
CA GLU A 26 -16.65 1.51 1.03
C GLU A 26 -15.67 0.57 0.32
N THR A 27 -16.19 -0.38 -0.44
CA THR A 27 -15.40 -1.26 -1.33
C THR A 27 -14.54 -0.45 -2.30
N LEU A 28 -15.13 0.54 -2.97
CA LEU A 28 -14.42 1.42 -3.89
C LEU A 28 -13.34 2.25 -3.18
N LYS A 29 -13.62 2.77 -1.98
CA LYS A 29 -12.57 3.47 -1.19
C LYS A 29 -11.40 2.55 -0.88
N ILE A 30 -11.69 1.33 -0.39
CA ILE A 30 -10.65 0.34 -0.06
C ILE A 30 -9.83 0.00 -1.30
N ALA A 31 -10.48 -0.29 -2.43
CA ALA A 31 -9.82 -0.61 -3.68
C ALA A 31 -8.90 0.53 -4.15
N LEU A 32 -9.40 1.76 -4.15
CA LEU A 32 -8.63 2.95 -4.57
C LEU A 32 -7.44 3.23 -3.64
N HIS A 33 -7.64 3.17 -2.33
CA HIS A 33 -6.55 3.33 -1.37
C HIS A 33 -5.48 2.25 -1.52
N THR A 34 -5.90 1.00 -1.73
CA THR A 34 -4.99 -0.13 -1.95
C THR A 34 -4.18 0.06 -3.22
N TYR A 35 -4.81 0.47 -4.31
CA TYR A 35 -4.13 0.79 -5.56
C TYR A 35 -3.11 1.91 -5.38
N ILE A 36 -3.50 3.05 -4.78
CA ILE A 36 -2.59 4.18 -4.53
C ILE A 36 -1.39 3.74 -3.69
N ARG A 37 -1.61 2.96 -2.62
CA ARG A 37 -0.52 2.43 -1.78
C ARG A 37 0.42 1.54 -2.58
N SER A 38 -0.11 0.66 -3.42
CA SER A 38 0.69 -0.20 -4.29
C SER A 38 1.58 0.59 -5.25
N GLN A 39 1.05 1.65 -5.87
CA GLN A 39 1.84 2.52 -6.74
C GLN A 39 2.97 3.23 -5.98
N LYS A 40 2.67 3.79 -4.80
CA LYS A 40 3.70 4.42 -3.96
C LYS A 40 4.81 3.46 -3.56
N ILE A 41 4.47 2.21 -3.23
CA ILE A 41 5.48 1.18 -2.89
C ILE A 41 6.35 0.86 -4.10
N LYS A 42 5.77 0.76 -5.30
CA LYS A 42 6.53 0.53 -6.53
C LYS A 42 7.50 1.68 -6.81
N GLU A 43 7.03 2.92 -6.69
CA GLU A 43 7.87 4.11 -6.85
C GLU A 43 9.01 4.16 -5.82
N LEU A 44 8.72 3.86 -4.55
CA LEU A 44 9.73 3.73 -3.50
C LEU A 44 10.77 2.66 -3.83
N GLY A 45 10.35 1.51 -4.35
CA GLY A 45 11.26 0.45 -4.78
C GLY A 45 12.21 0.91 -5.88
N VAL A 46 11.71 1.66 -6.87
CA VAL A 46 12.55 2.25 -7.93
C VAL A 46 13.54 3.25 -7.36
N MET A 47 13.11 4.12 -6.44
CA MET A 47 13.99 5.09 -5.78
C MET A 47 15.12 4.42 -4.99
N ILE A 48 14.82 3.34 -4.25
CA ILE A 48 15.83 2.58 -3.49
C ILE A 48 16.81 1.87 -4.43
N LEU A 49 16.38 1.42 -5.61
CA LEU A 49 17.29 0.83 -6.60
C LEU A 49 18.19 1.89 -7.24
N SER A 50 17.70 3.11 -7.46
CA SER A 50 18.52 4.21 -8.00
C SER A 50 19.49 4.80 -6.98
N GLU A 51 19.09 4.84 -5.70
CA GLU A 51 19.90 5.32 -4.59
C GLU A 51 19.75 4.35 -3.41
N PRO A 52 20.62 3.31 -3.35
CA PRO A 52 20.58 2.32 -2.30
C PRO A 52 20.70 2.94 -0.91
N LEU A 53 19.87 2.48 0.02
CA LEU A 53 19.95 2.89 1.41
C LEU A 53 21.25 2.36 2.04
N GLU A 54 22.16 3.27 2.37
CA GLU A 54 23.36 2.95 3.14
C GLU A 54 23.07 3.03 4.64
N PHE A 55 23.23 1.90 5.34
CA PHE A 55 23.14 1.86 6.80
C PHE A 55 24.55 2.00 7.38
N LYS A 56 24.76 3.07 8.17
CA LYS A 56 26.06 3.36 8.80
C LYS A 56 26.52 2.31 9.82
N TYR A 57 25.59 1.60 10.44
CA TYR A 57 25.88 0.63 11.49
C TYR A 57 25.25 -0.71 11.19
N THR A 58 26.02 -1.76 11.39
CA THR A 58 25.54 -3.13 11.47
C THR A 58 24.68 -3.34 12.71
N SER A 59 23.86 -4.38 12.70
CA SER A 59 23.04 -4.75 13.86
C SER A 59 23.87 -5.08 15.11
N GLN A 60 25.16 -5.41 14.97
CA GLN A 60 26.07 -5.65 16.08
C GLN A 60 26.57 -4.34 16.68
N GLU A 61 27.02 -3.40 15.86
CA GLU A 61 27.50 -2.08 16.31
C GLU A 61 26.41 -1.31 17.06
N LEU A 62 25.15 -1.36 16.60
CA LEU A 62 24.01 -0.75 17.30
C LEU A 62 23.77 -1.39 18.67
N ARG A 63 23.92 -2.72 18.78
CA ARG A 63 23.75 -3.45 20.05
C ARG A 63 24.85 -3.11 21.04
N GLU A 64 26.09 -2.95 20.57
CA GLU A 64 27.22 -2.57 21.41
C GLU A 64 27.10 -1.11 21.88
N LEU A 65 26.64 -0.19 21.02
CA LEU A 65 26.38 1.21 21.38
C LEU A 65 25.33 1.35 22.49
N ASN A 66 24.22 0.61 22.40
CA ASN A 66 23.11 0.69 23.35
C ASN A 66 23.36 -0.02 24.70
N ARG A 67 24.46 -0.78 24.81
CA ARG A 67 24.87 -1.47 26.04
C ARG A 67 25.89 -0.68 26.86
N LYS A 68 26.33 0.49 26.37
CA LYS A 68 27.03 1.50 27.18
C LYS A 68 26.03 2.26 28.03
#